data_AF-A0A5D3KKV0-F1
#
_entry.id   AF-A0A5D3KKV0-F1
#
_cell.length_a   1.000
_cell.length_b   1.000
_cell.length_c   1.000
_cell.angle_alpha   90.00
_cell.angle_beta   90.00
_cell.angle_gamma   90.00
#
_symmetry.space_group_name_H-M   'P 1'
#
loop_
_entity.id
_entity.type
_entity.pdbx_description
1 polymer ?
#
loop_
_entity_poly.entity_id
_entity_poly.type
_entity_poly.pdbx_seq_one_letter_code
_entity_poly.pdbx_strand_id
1 'polypeptide(L)'
;MHQSTDTRTLDLPALSAAERLFIWGFRARARSGTAVPTAADIQQVYDHFRVGDAVSSLDSIIEIFACTAHTAIEVHCPTCPKMSESEHGILHAIAAAQQERIDIAREQFESWLPPVGADWAIAPVRGLATIFRMAGLILPDRHIGTPGIAQTMAMKSWFVGSPTLH
;
A
#
# COMPACT_ATOMS: atom_id res chain seq x y z
N MET A 1 30.82 5.68 14.82
CA MET A 1 30.03 6.45 13.84
C MET A 1 28.78 5.65 13.53
N HIS A 2 27.69 5.89 14.26
CA HIS A 2 26.40 5.24 14.00
C HIS A 2 25.68 6.03 12.90
N GLN A 3 25.49 5.41 11.73
CA GLN A 3 24.49 5.87 10.78
C GLN A 3 23.14 5.37 11.30
N SER A 4 22.37 6.26 11.93
CA SER A 4 20.96 6.03 12.17
C SER A 4 20.26 6.07 10.81
N THR A 5 19.82 4.91 10.34
CA THR A 5 18.78 4.81 9.32
C THR A 5 17.51 5.42 9.90
N ASP A 6 17.29 6.69 9.58
CA ASP A 6 16.07 7.42 9.91
C ASP A 6 14.94 6.84 9.04
N THR A 7 14.27 5.81 9.57
CA THR A 7 13.01 5.32 9.03
C THR A 7 12.01 6.45 9.19
N ARG A 8 11.95 7.35 8.20
CA ARG A 8 11.02 8.48 8.17
C ARG A 8 9.60 7.94 8.30
N THR A 9 9.07 7.96 9.51
CA THR A 9 7.68 7.64 9.78
C THR A 9 6.88 8.85 9.30
N LEU A 10 6.21 8.75 8.16
CA LEU A 10 5.31 9.81 7.70
C LEU A 10 4.01 9.73 8.48
N ASP A 11 3.70 10.81 9.19
CA ASP A 11 2.39 11.01 9.80
C ASP A 11 1.38 11.49 8.74
N LEU A 12 0.11 11.06 8.86
CA LEU A 12 -0.98 11.45 7.96
C LEU A 12 -1.11 12.98 7.69
N PRO A 13 -0.83 13.89 8.65
CA PRO A 13 -0.90 15.34 8.39
C PRO A 13 0.08 15.82 7.30
N ALA A 14 1.20 15.12 7.08
CA ALA A 14 2.22 15.46 6.09
C ALA A 14 1.89 14.98 4.66
N LEU A 15 0.78 14.26 4.49
CA LEU A 15 0.30 13.77 3.21
C LEU A 15 -0.46 14.84 2.42
N SER A 16 -0.39 14.76 1.10
CA SER A 16 -1.24 15.53 0.20
C SER A 16 -2.71 15.13 0.38
N ALA A 17 -3.64 15.98 -0.08
CA ALA A 17 -5.07 15.65 -0.04
C ALA A 17 -5.38 14.36 -0.82
N ALA A 18 -4.69 14.12 -1.94
CA ALA A 18 -4.85 12.93 -2.76
C ALA A 18 -4.37 11.66 -2.03
N GLU A 19 -3.19 11.73 -1.39
CA GLU A 19 -2.64 10.63 -0.57
C GLU A 19 -3.58 10.30 0.59
N ARG A 20 -4.10 11.32 1.30
CA ARG A 20 -5.06 11.11 2.40
C ARG A 20 -6.37 10.50 1.93
N LEU A 21 -6.92 10.95 0.81
CA LEU A 21 -8.17 10.41 0.26
C LEU A 21 -7.99 8.93 -0.11
N PHE A 22 -6.90 8.61 -0.82
CA PHE A 22 -6.60 7.24 -1.21
C PHE A 22 -6.42 6.34 0.01
N ILE A 23 -5.53 6.70 0.94
CA ILE A 23 -5.26 5.90 2.15
C ILE A 23 -6.50 5.74 3.01
N TRP A 24 -7.29 6.81 3.19
CA TRP A 24 -8.55 6.71 3.92
C TRP A 24 -9.49 5.71 3.27
N GLY A 25 -9.68 5.77 1.94
CA GLY A 25 -10.53 4.83 1.21
C GLY A 25 -10.02 3.40 1.30
N PHE A 26 -8.72 3.21 1.09
CA PHE A 26 -8.07 1.90 1.18
C PHE A 26 -8.25 1.26 2.55
N ARG A 27 -7.95 2.01 3.62
CA ARG A 27 -8.16 1.55 5.01
C ARG A 27 -9.62 1.31 5.34
N ALA A 28 -10.52 2.15 4.84
CA ALA A 28 -11.95 2.01 5.08
C ALA A 28 -12.47 0.71 4.47
N ARG A 29 -12.07 0.43 3.22
CA ARG A 29 -12.55 -0.76 2.50
C ARG A 29 -11.81 -2.05 2.88
N ALA A 30 -10.54 -1.98 3.27
CA ALA A 30 -9.78 -3.17 3.70
C ALA A 30 -10.29 -3.74 5.04
N ARG A 31 -11.08 -2.98 5.80
CA ARG A 31 -11.67 -3.46 7.05
C ARG A 31 -13.00 -4.17 6.80
N SER A 32 -13.23 -5.23 7.59
CA SER A 32 -14.49 -5.95 7.69
C SER A 32 -15.05 -5.82 9.11
N GLY A 33 -16.33 -5.52 9.28
CA GLY A 33 -16.98 -5.46 10.60
C GLY A 33 -18.22 -4.54 10.64
N THR A 34 -18.85 -4.42 11.81
CA THR A 34 -20.15 -3.73 11.99
C THR A 34 -20.06 -2.20 12.13
N ALA A 35 -18.87 -1.65 12.39
CA ALA A 35 -18.63 -0.20 12.58
C ALA A 35 -17.61 0.34 11.57
N VAL A 36 -17.66 -0.17 10.34
CA VAL A 36 -16.73 0.19 9.25
C VAL A 36 -17.51 1.00 8.20
N PRO A 37 -16.89 2.02 7.57
CA PRO A 37 -17.53 2.72 6.45
C PRO A 37 -17.99 1.74 5.37
N THR A 38 -19.24 1.88 4.94
CA THR A 38 -19.82 1.07 3.88
C THR A 38 -19.28 1.52 2.52
N ALA A 39 -19.48 0.70 1.48
CA ALA A 39 -19.17 1.10 0.11
C ALA A 39 -19.86 2.41 -0.29
N ALA A 40 -21.09 2.64 0.18
CA ALA A 40 -21.83 3.88 -0.06
C ALA A 40 -21.20 5.10 0.65
N ASP A 41 -20.69 4.92 1.87
CA ASP A 41 -19.98 6.00 2.59
C ASP A 41 -18.69 6.39 1.86
N ILE A 42 -17.95 5.39 1.36
CA ILE A 42 -16.74 5.62 0.57
C ILE A 42 -17.08 6.32 -0.75
N GLN A 43 -18.14 5.86 -1.44
CA GLN A 43 -18.65 6.48 -2.66
C GLN A 43 -18.98 7.95 -2.45
N GLN A 44 -19.73 8.28 -1.39
CA GLN A 44 -20.11 9.65 -1.09
C GLN A 44 -18.88 10.57 -0.88
N VAL A 45 -17.86 10.07 -0.19
CA VAL A 45 -16.62 10.84 0.01
C VAL A 45 -15.86 10.99 -1.31
N TYR A 46 -15.76 9.94 -2.13
CA TYR A 46 -15.07 10.01 -3.42
C TYR A 46 -15.81 10.93 -4.42
N ASP A 47 -17.14 10.95 -4.40
CA ASP A 47 -17.99 11.85 -5.19
C ASP A 47 -17.73 13.32 -4.86
N HIS A 48 -17.47 13.64 -3.58
CA HIS A 48 -17.10 15.00 -3.17
C HIS A 48 -15.83 15.51 -3.90
N PHE A 49 -14.89 14.62 -4.20
CA PHE A 49 -13.69 14.91 -4.97
C PHE A 49 -13.85 14.63 -6.48
N ARG A 50 -15.07 14.31 -6.93
CA ARG A 50 -15.41 13.98 -8.33
C ARG A 50 -14.63 12.77 -8.87
N VAL A 51 -14.32 11.82 -7.99
CA VAL A 51 -13.62 10.55 -8.32
C VAL A 51 -14.42 9.33 -7.89
N GLY A 52 -15.74 9.45 -7.79
CA GLY A 52 -16.64 8.35 -7.44
C GLY A 52 -16.41 7.07 -8.22
N ASP A 53 -16.15 7.18 -9.52
CA ASP A 53 -15.92 6.03 -10.39
C ASP A 53 -14.70 5.19 -9.97
N ALA A 54 -13.76 5.77 -9.21
CA ALA A 54 -12.56 5.07 -8.73
C ALA A 54 -12.86 4.06 -7.60
N VAL A 55 -14.02 4.12 -6.95
CA VAL A 55 -14.38 3.19 -5.87
C VAL A 55 -14.42 1.74 -6.36
N SER A 56 -14.93 1.51 -7.57
CA SER A 56 -14.91 0.17 -8.18
C SER A 56 -13.48 -0.39 -8.35
N SER A 57 -12.55 0.46 -8.76
CA SER A 57 -11.14 0.09 -8.90
C SER A 57 -10.48 -0.15 -7.53
N LEU A 58 -10.79 0.68 -6.54
CA LEU A 58 -10.33 0.47 -5.16
C LEU A 58 -10.80 -0.88 -4.61
N ASP A 59 -12.08 -1.20 -4.81
CA ASP A 59 -12.68 -2.46 -4.38
C ASP A 59 -11.98 -3.66 -5.02
N SER A 60 -11.75 -3.62 -6.33
CA SER A 60 -11.04 -4.69 -7.05
C SER A 60 -9.60 -4.87 -6.55
N ILE A 61 -8.87 -3.77 -6.26
CA ILE A 61 -7.52 -3.86 -5.70
C ILE A 61 -7.55 -4.61 -4.37
N ILE A 62 -8.46 -4.24 -3.48
CA ILE A 62 -8.57 -4.85 -2.15
C ILE A 62 -8.99 -6.31 -2.23
N GLU A 63 -9.93 -6.65 -3.12
CA GLU A 63 -10.35 -8.03 -3.35
C GLU A 63 -9.19 -8.90 -3.86
N ILE A 64 -8.39 -8.40 -4.81
CA ILE A 64 -7.20 -9.11 -5.30
C ILE A 64 -6.22 -9.36 -4.16
N PHE A 65 -5.94 -8.36 -3.33
CA PHE A 65 -5.09 -8.53 -2.16
C PHE A 65 -5.67 -9.55 -1.17
N ALA A 66 -6.95 -9.48 -0.86
CA ALA A 66 -7.60 -10.40 0.07
C ALA A 66 -7.58 -11.86 -0.41
N CYS A 67 -7.69 -12.08 -1.73
CA CYS A 67 -7.76 -13.43 -2.29
C CYS A 67 -6.40 -14.03 -2.67
N THR A 68 -5.41 -13.20 -3.01
CA THR A 68 -4.18 -13.69 -3.67
C THR A 68 -2.90 -13.36 -2.93
N ALA A 69 -2.93 -12.50 -1.91
CA ALA A 69 -1.70 -12.11 -1.21
C ALA A 69 -1.01 -13.32 -0.57
N HIS A 70 0.27 -13.48 -0.88
CA HIS A 70 1.14 -14.52 -0.32
C HIS A 70 1.95 -14.01 0.88
N THR A 71 2.04 -12.69 1.03
CA THR A 71 2.65 -12.00 2.17
C THR A 71 1.60 -11.09 2.81
N ALA A 72 1.60 -11.02 4.14
CA ALA A 72 0.67 -10.17 4.87
C ALA A 72 0.88 -8.68 4.50
N ILE A 73 -0.23 -7.97 4.33
CA ILE A 73 -0.25 -6.53 4.04
C ILE A 73 -0.72 -5.83 5.30
N GLU A 74 0.14 -4.98 5.87
CA GLU A 74 -0.21 -4.24 7.07
C GLU A 74 -1.07 -3.03 6.69
N VAL A 75 -2.35 -3.06 7.06
CA VAL A 75 -3.28 -1.95 6.83
C VAL A 75 -3.81 -1.44 8.16
N HIS A 76 -3.61 -0.16 8.42
CA HIS A 76 -4.06 0.47 9.64
C HIS A 76 -5.54 0.87 9.59
N CYS A 77 -6.07 1.29 10.73
CA CYS A 77 -7.43 1.80 10.83
C CYS A 77 -7.59 3.18 10.13
N PRO A 78 -8.78 3.54 9.61
CA PRO A 78 -8.99 4.83 8.93
C PRO A 78 -8.62 6.07 9.75
N THR A 79 -8.73 6.00 11.07
CA THR A 79 -8.42 7.10 12.00
C THR A 79 -6.99 7.07 12.54
N CYS A 80 -6.21 6.06 12.19
CA CYS A 80 -4.85 5.87 12.71
C CYS A 80 -3.91 6.93 12.13
N PRO A 81 -3.19 7.72 12.96
CA PRO A 81 -2.39 8.86 12.48
C PRO A 81 -1.10 8.46 11.74
N LYS A 82 -0.65 7.20 11.91
CA LYS A 82 0.60 6.67 11.34
C LYS A 82 0.32 5.80 10.13
N MET A 83 1.26 5.74 9.18
CA MET A 83 1.23 4.80 8.05
C MET A 83 2.17 3.61 8.24
N SER A 84 1.75 2.44 7.77
CA SER A 84 2.60 1.23 7.68
C SER A 84 3.52 1.30 6.46
N GLU A 85 4.55 0.45 6.40
CA GLU A 85 5.41 0.33 5.21
C GLU A 85 4.62 -0.20 3.99
N SER A 86 3.59 -1.01 4.21
CA SER A 86 2.74 -1.52 3.13
C SER A 86 1.91 -0.41 2.49
N GLU A 87 1.27 0.45 3.29
CA GLU A 87 0.47 1.58 2.81
C GLU A 87 1.30 2.57 1.99
N HIS A 88 2.51 2.79 2.46
CA HIS A 88 3.57 3.55 1.80
C HIS A 88 3.92 2.99 0.41
N GLY A 89 4.19 1.69 0.31
CA GLY A 89 4.50 1.06 -0.97
C GLY A 89 3.29 1.02 -1.93
N ILE A 90 2.07 0.91 -1.40
CA ILE A 90 0.85 1.03 -2.22
C ILE A 90 0.73 2.45 -2.78
N LEU A 91 0.94 3.50 -1.98
CA LEU A 91 0.95 4.88 -2.47
C LEU A 91 1.99 5.09 -3.58
N HIS A 92 3.19 4.51 -3.41
CA HIS A 92 4.24 4.57 -4.42
C HIS A 92 3.80 3.91 -5.73
N ALA A 93 3.17 2.73 -5.68
CA ALA A 93 2.66 2.05 -6.86
C ALA A 93 1.55 2.85 -7.58
N ILE A 94 0.62 3.48 -6.83
CA ILE A 94 -0.40 4.35 -7.45
C ILE A 94 0.24 5.59 -8.08
N ALA A 95 1.22 6.21 -7.42
CA ALA A 95 1.95 7.35 -7.97
C ALA A 95 2.72 6.96 -9.26
N ALA A 96 3.34 5.79 -9.30
CA ALA A 96 3.98 5.25 -10.50
C ALA A 96 2.96 5.01 -11.63
N ALA A 97 1.80 4.44 -11.30
CA ALA A 97 0.72 4.22 -12.27
C ALA A 97 0.16 5.53 -12.84
N GLN A 98 0.08 6.62 -12.06
CA GLN A 98 -0.31 7.95 -12.56
C GLN A 98 0.67 8.49 -13.60
N GLN A 99 1.93 8.08 -13.54
CA GLN A 99 2.99 8.43 -14.48
C GLN A 99 3.16 7.40 -15.61
N GLU A 100 2.24 6.45 -15.75
CA GLU A 100 2.27 5.39 -16.77
C GLU A 100 3.46 4.42 -16.63
N ARG A 101 4.12 4.41 -15.45
CA ARG A 101 5.17 3.46 -15.07
C ARG A 101 4.55 2.19 -14.48
N ILE A 102 3.83 1.46 -15.33
CA ILE A 102 3.05 0.27 -14.93
C ILE A 102 3.95 -0.89 -14.49
N ASP A 103 5.14 -1.00 -15.07
CA ASP A 103 6.19 -1.93 -14.68
C ASP A 103 6.60 -1.74 -13.22
N ILE A 104 6.81 -0.50 -12.78
CA ILE A 104 7.16 -0.17 -11.39
C ILE A 104 6.00 -0.49 -10.43
N ALA A 105 4.77 -0.14 -10.82
CA ALA A 105 3.60 -0.47 -10.02
C ALA A 105 3.42 -1.99 -9.85
N ARG A 106 3.68 -2.75 -10.93
CA ARG A 106 3.64 -4.22 -10.95
C ARG A 106 4.69 -4.82 -10.04
N GLU A 107 5.95 -4.40 -10.19
CA GLU A 107 7.07 -4.86 -9.36
C GLU A 107 6.80 -4.60 -7.88
N GLN A 108 6.26 -3.42 -7.56
CA GLN A 108 5.89 -3.09 -6.18
C GLN A 108 4.77 -4.01 -5.65
N PHE A 109 3.83 -4.45 -6.47
CA PHE A 109 2.76 -5.34 -6.05
C PHE A 109 3.22 -6.79 -5.88
N GLU A 110 4.27 -7.21 -6.59
CA GLU A 110 4.89 -8.53 -6.42
C GLU A 110 5.52 -8.74 -5.04
N SER A 111 5.75 -7.68 -4.25
CA SER A 111 6.18 -7.84 -2.85
C SER A 111 5.09 -8.46 -1.95
N TRP A 112 3.82 -8.39 -2.35
CA TRP A 112 2.69 -8.97 -1.60
C TRP A 112 1.88 -9.99 -2.38
N LEU A 113 1.91 -9.94 -3.71
CA LEU A 113 1.13 -10.79 -4.60
C LEU A 113 2.03 -11.75 -5.38
N PRO A 114 1.57 -12.97 -5.70
CA PRO A 114 2.22 -13.78 -6.73
C PRO A 114 2.15 -13.05 -8.09
N PRO A 115 3.02 -13.37 -9.07
CA PRO A 115 3.08 -12.66 -10.34
C PRO A 115 1.73 -12.51 -11.06
N VAL A 116 0.92 -13.58 -11.06
CA VAL A 116 -0.43 -13.56 -11.64
C VAL A 116 -1.40 -12.61 -10.90
N GLY A 117 -1.28 -12.51 -9.58
CA GLY A 117 -2.07 -11.58 -8.78
C GLY A 117 -1.66 -10.13 -9.02
N ALA A 118 -0.35 -9.88 -9.19
CA ALA A 118 0.16 -8.57 -9.58
C ALA A 118 -0.35 -8.17 -10.97
N ASP A 119 -0.39 -9.09 -11.93
CA ASP A 119 -0.95 -8.85 -13.27
C ASP A 119 -2.45 -8.47 -13.22
N TRP A 120 -3.24 -9.17 -12.40
CA TRP A 120 -4.66 -8.86 -12.22
C TRP A 120 -4.88 -7.47 -11.60
N ALA A 121 -3.98 -7.04 -10.71
CA ALA A 121 -4.10 -5.75 -10.04
C ALA A 121 -3.79 -4.55 -10.95
N ILE A 122 -3.10 -4.74 -12.07
CA ILE A 122 -2.71 -3.64 -12.96
C ILE A 122 -3.90 -2.90 -13.55
N ALA A 123 -4.93 -3.62 -14.01
CA ALA A 123 -6.11 -3.01 -14.61
C ALA A 123 -6.82 -2.04 -13.64
N PRO A 124 -7.20 -2.45 -12.41
CA PRO A 124 -7.83 -1.53 -11.48
C PRO A 124 -6.87 -0.46 -10.93
N VAL A 125 -5.57 -0.76 -10.73
CA VAL A 125 -4.57 0.26 -10.36
C VAL A 125 -4.50 1.37 -11.40
N ARG A 126 -4.43 1.02 -12.69
CA ARG A 126 -4.41 1.98 -13.79
C ARG A 126 -5.71 2.77 -13.88
N GLY A 127 -6.86 2.11 -13.69
CA GLY A 127 -8.18 2.75 -13.66
C GLY A 127 -8.25 3.83 -12.58
N LEU A 128 -7.92 3.47 -11.33
CA LEU A 128 -7.88 4.39 -10.20
C LEU A 128 -6.90 5.55 -10.44
N ALA A 129 -5.67 5.24 -10.87
CA ALA A 129 -4.65 6.24 -11.13
C ALA A 129 -5.08 7.25 -12.20
N THR A 130 -5.73 6.77 -13.27
CA THR A 130 -6.24 7.61 -14.36
C THR A 130 -7.34 8.54 -13.85
N ILE A 131 -8.32 8.03 -13.10
CA ILE A 131 -9.42 8.84 -12.56
C ILE A 131 -8.88 9.92 -11.60
N PHE A 132 -7.99 9.54 -10.68
CA PHE A 132 -7.35 10.50 -9.78
C PHE A 132 -6.57 11.57 -10.54
N ARG A 133 -5.80 11.17 -11.56
CA ARG A 133 -5.01 12.09 -12.40
C ARG A 133 -5.92 13.08 -13.14
N MET A 134 -7.01 12.60 -13.74
CA MET A 134 -7.97 13.44 -14.46
C MET A 134 -8.70 14.43 -13.54
N ALA A 135 -8.92 14.08 -12.28
CA ALA A 135 -9.47 14.97 -11.27
C ALA A 135 -8.44 15.93 -10.63
N GLY A 136 -7.17 15.89 -11.06
CA GLY A 136 -6.09 16.70 -10.49
C GLY A 136 -5.58 16.22 -9.13
N LEU A 137 -5.99 15.02 -8.70
CA LEU A 137 -5.51 14.37 -7.48
C LEU A 137 -4.19 13.63 -7.76
N ILE A 138 -3.09 14.36 -7.78
CA ILE A 138 -1.76 13.81 -8.06
C ILE A 138 -1.11 13.34 -6.76
N LEU A 139 -0.69 12.08 -6.72
CA LEU A 139 0.12 11.51 -5.65
C LEU A 139 1.59 11.88 -5.92
N PRO A 140 2.29 12.45 -4.94
CA PRO A 140 3.71 12.72 -5.06
C PRO A 140 4.48 11.40 -5.14
N ASP A 141 5.47 11.33 -6.01
CA ASP A 141 6.36 10.18 -6.09
C ASP A 141 7.36 10.23 -4.93
N ARG A 142 6.99 9.59 -3.84
CA ARG A 142 7.88 9.38 -2.70
C ARG A 142 8.52 8.01 -2.89
N HIS A 143 9.75 8.00 -3.40
CA HIS A 143 10.54 6.78 -3.41
C HIS A 143 10.72 6.30 -1.98
N ILE A 144 10.14 5.15 -1.69
CA ILE A 144 10.45 4.39 -0.50
C ILE A 144 11.39 3.35 -1.02
N GLY A 145 12.67 3.50 -0.67
CA GLY A 145 13.65 2.48 -1.02
C GLY A 145 13.07 1.15 -0.55
N THR A 146 12.74 0.27 -1.49
CA THR A 146 12.38 -1.11 -1.20
C THR A 146 13.43 -1.60 -0.22
N PRO A 147 13.08 -2.03 1.00
CA PRO A 147 14.05 -2.72 1.84
C PRO A 147 14.44 -3.93 1.01
N GLY A 148 15.61 -3.84 0.40
CA GLY A 148 16.02 -4.76 -0.63
C GLY A 148 15.92 -6.17 -0.08
N ILE A 149 15.62 -7.10 -0.98
CA ILE A 149 16.01 -8.50 -0.86
C ILE A 149 17.55 -8.51 -0.84
N ALA A 150 18.11 -8.06 0.28
CA ALA A 150 19.50 -8.07 0.68
C ALA A 150 19.58 -8.74 2.07
N GLN A 151 18.73 -9.74 2.28
CA GLN A 151 18.96 -10.79 3.27
C GLN A 151 19.24 -12.12 2.54
N THR A 152 20.12 -12.05 1.53
CA THR A 152 20.85 -13.23 1.07
C THR A 152 22.14 -13.32 1.88
N MET A 153 22.24 -14.37 2.69
CA MET A 153 23.46 -14.91 3.30
C MET A 153 24.20 -14.05 4.35
N ALA A 154 23.68 -14.06 5.57
CA ALA A 154 24.54 -14.06 6.76
C ALA A 154 24.28 -15.34 7.56
N MET A 155 24.85 -16.45 7.10
CA MET A 155 25.17 -17.58 7.96
C MET A 155 26.16 -17.07 9.03
N LYS A 156 25.63 -16.56 10.14
CA LYS A 156 26.35 -16.54 11.40
C LYS A 156 25.95 -17.78 12.14
N SER A 157 26.75 -18.82 11.98
CA SER A 157 26.81 -19.97 12.87
C SER A 157 26.86 -19.47 14.31
N TRP A 158 25.74 -19.56 15.03
CA TRP A 158 25.75 -19.47 16.47
C TRP A 158 26.18 -20.84 17.00
N PHE A 159 27.47 -20.93 17.33
CA PHE A 159 27.94 -21.81 18.37
C PHE A 159 27.12 -21.50 19.63
N VAL A 160 26.20 -22.39 19.98
CA VAL A 160 25.68 -22.46 21.35
C VAL A 160 26.15 -23.80 21.88
N GLY A 161 27.25 -23.75 22.63
CA GLY A 161 27.65 -24.84 23.48
C GLY A 161 26.50 -25.17 24.43
N SER A 162 26.19 -26.46 24.53
CA SER A 162 25.41 -27.00 25.61
C SER A 162 26.00 -26.57 26.97
N PRO A 163 25.12 -26.33 27.93
CA PRO A 163 25.31 -26.96 29.22
C PRO A 163 24.07 -27.78 29.56
N THR A 164 24.27 -29.09 29.62
CA THR A 164 23.49 -30.02 30.43
C THR A 164 23.37 -29.48 31.87
N LEU A 165 22.27 -29.77 32.56
CA LEU A 165 22.26 -30.14 33.98
C LEU A 165 20.85 -30.67 34.38
N HIS A 166 20.85 -31.93 34.82
CA HIS A 166 19.89 -32.75 35.58
C HIS A 166 18.39 -32.73 35.24
#